data_AF-A0A922IPV1-F1
#
_entry.id   AF-A0A922IPV1-F1
#
_cell.length_a   1.000
_cell.length_b   1.000
_cell.length_c   1.000
_cell.angle_alpha   90.00
_cell.angle_beta   90.00
_cell.angle_gamma   90.00
#
_symmetry.space_group_name_H-M   'P 1'
#
loop_
_entity.id
_entity.type
_entity.pdbx_description
1 polymer ?
#
loop_
_entity_poly.entity_id
_entity_poly.type
_entity_poly.pdbx_seq_one_letter_code
_entity_poly.pdbx_strand_id
1 'polypeptide(L)'
;MLILRKPVSKMQWFALVLLFIGVATVESPVNSNKTNHPPIAYNPPLGLFCAVWASILSGLACVFFEMLLKNTNKSIWHRNIELAFASIIIGIPVQLLTDWTDITQNGYFHGFDWFVWIVVFLHAFGGLLVALVVKYANNILKAFACCVSIILSCAFSVVFLGMHLSNSFIFGTLTVIISSIVYSSYPPKINAR
;
A
#
# COMPACT_ATOMS: atom_id res chain seq x y z
N MET A 1 4.15 17.58 -0.86
CA MET A 1 4.79 18.88 -1.13
C MET A 1 3.82 19.91 -1.72
N LEU A 2 2.88 19.53 -2.60
CA LEU A 2 1.94 20.48 -3.24
C LEU A 2 0.58 20.63 -2.55
N ILE A 3 0.10 19.58 -1.87
CA ILE A 3 -1.30 19.51 -1.40
C ILE A 3 -1.44 19.69 0.13
N LEU A 4 -0.50 19.19 0.94
CA LEU A 4 -0.49 19.36 2.42
C LEU A 4 0.43 20.50 2.93
N ARG A 5 1.13 21.23 2.04
CA ARG A 5 2.06 22.33 2.36
C ARG A 5 3.11 22.07 3.47
N LYS A 6 3.40 20.81 3.82
CA LYS A 6 4.47 20.49 4.79
C LYS A 6 5.85 20.52 4.12
N PRO A 7 6.83 21.30 4.63
CA PRO A 7 8.20 21.23 4.15
C PRO A 7 8.79 19.85 4.46
N VAL A 8 9.69 19.36 3.61
CA VAL A 8 10.40 18.09 3.81
C VAL A 8 11.88 18.42 4.06
N SER A 9 12.47 17.84 5.11
CA SER A 9 13.88 18.05 5.42
C SER A 9 14.79 17.37 4.40
N LYS A 10 16.03 17.88 4.23
CA LYS A 10 17.06 17.20 3.40
C LYS A 10 17.31 15.76 3.84
N MET A 11 17.26 15.50 5.15
CA MET A 11 17.40 14.14 5.71
C MET A 11 16.21 13.24 5.38
N GLN A 12 15.00 13.79 5.26
CA GLN A 12 13.82 13.03 4.86
C GLN A 12 13.84 12.69 3.38
N TRP A 13 14.36 13.59 2.54
CA TRP A 13 14.62 13.30 1.13
C TRP A 13 15.63 12.16 0.96
N PHE A 14 16.73 12.22 1.71
CA PHE A 14 17.69 11.12 1.74
C PHE A 14 17.05 9.80 2.18
N ALA A 15 16.24 9.82 3.24
CA ALA A 15 15.51 8.63 3.70
C ALA A 15 14.58 8.08 2.61
N LEU A 16 13.82 8.91 1.90
CA LEU A 16 12.93 8.46 0.82
C LEU A 16 13.68 7.76 -0.32
N VAL A 17 14.84 8.30 -0.72
CA VAL A 17 15.69 7.64 -1.74
C VAL A 17 16.22 6.30 -1.21
N LEU A 18 16.67 6.26 0.04
CA LEU A 18 17.13 5.04 0.68
C LEU A 18 16.02 3.98 0.80
N LEU A 19 14.78 4.41 1.09
CA LEU A 19 13.61 3.55 1.15
C LEU A 19 13.35 2.88 -0.21
N PHE A 20 13.41 3.67 -1.28
CA PHE A 20 13.20 3.19 -2.64
C PHE A 20 14.25 2.14 -3.04
N ILE A 21 15.52 2.39 -2.73
CA ILE A 21 16.61 1.42 -2.96
C ILE A 21 16.34 0.14 -2.16
N GLY A 22 15.99 0.26 -0.88
CA GLY A 22 15.67 -0.88 -0.02
C GLY A 22 14.54 -1.75 -0.61
N VAL A 23 13.42 -1.14 -1.00
CA VAL A 23 12.29 -1.86 -1.62
C VAL A 23 12.70 -2.49 -2.95
N ALA A 24 13.43 -1.79 -3.82
CA ALA A 24 13.88 -2.35 -5.10
C ALA A 24 14.79 -3.58 -4.92
N THR A 25 15.62 -3.59 -3.88
CA THR A 25 16.46 -4.77 -3.56
C THR A 25 15.66 -5.95 -3.02
N VAL A 26 14.56 -5.70 -2.30
CA VAL A 26 13.65 -6.75 -1.78
C VAL A 26 12.81 -7.36 -2.91
N GLU A 27 12.32 -6.52 -3.83
CA GLU A 27 11.43 -6.91 -4.94
C GLU A 27 12.19 -7.46 -6.16
N SER A 28 13.51 -7.63 -6.07
CA SER A 28 14.30 -8.18 -7.18
C SER A 28 13.88 -9.63 -7.47
N PRO A 29 13.52 -9.97 -8.72
CA PRO A 29 13.01 -11.30 -9.04
C PRO A 29 14.08 -12.35 -8.74
N VAL A 30 13.73 -13.29 -7.84
CA VAL A 30 14.55 -14.47 -7.56
C VAL A 30 14.44 -15.40 -8.77
N ASN A 31 15.45 -15.36 -9.65
CA ASN A 31 15.65 -16.24 -10.82
C ASN A 31 14.46 -17.15 -11.16
N SER A 32 13.42 -16.58 -11.77
CA SER A 32 12.39 -17.38 -12.40
C SER A 32 13.02 -18.07 -13.60
N ASN A 33 13.24 -19.39 -13.50
CA ASN A 33 13.56 -20.23 -14.64
C ASN A 33 12.57 -19.88 -15.75
N LYS A 34 13.08 -19.35 -16.87
CA LYS A 34 12.28 -18.90 -18.01
C LYS A 34 11.44 -20.06 -18.54
N THR A 35 10.19 -20.15 -18.09
CA THR A 35 9.20 -21.03 -18.71
C THR A 35 8.72 -20.34 -19.98
N ASN A 36 9.01 -20.97 -21.14
CA ASN A 36 8.79 -20.47 -22.50
C ASN A 36 7.31 -20.36 -22.94
N HIS A 37 6.39 -19.95 -22.05
CA HIS A 37 5.00 -19.75 -22.42
C HIS A 37 4.59 -18.29 -22.26
N PRO A 38 4.40 -17.55 -23.37
CA PRO A 38 3.65 -16.31 -23.35
C PRO A 38 2.21 -16.59 -23.81
N PRO A 39 1.25 -16.90 -22.94
CA PRO A 39 -0.13 -16.55 -23.23
C PRO A 39 -0.32 -15.10 -22.76
N ILE A 40 -0.96 -14.27 -23.60
CA ILE A 40 -1.29 -12.85 -23.39
C ILE A 40 -0.25 -11.88 -23.99
N ALA A 41 -0.76 -10.87 -24.70
CA ALA A 41 0.00 -9.79 -25.33
C ALA A 41 0.94 -9.09 -24.33
N TYR A 42 2.21 -9.48 -24.34
CA TYR A 42 3.24 -8.95 -23.46
C TYR A 42 3.70 -7.60 -23.98
N ASN A 43 3.14 -6.52 -23.42
CA ASN A 43 3.51 -5.14 -23.72
C ASN A 43 4.17 -4.48 -22.49
N PRO A 44 5.49 -4.70 -22.25
CA PRO A 44 6.23 -4.05 -21.17
C PRO A 44 6.05 -2.53 -21.09
N PRO A 45 6.05 -1.74 -22.19
CA PRO A 45 5.89 -0.29 -22.07
C PRO A 45 4.49 0.10 -21.59
N LEU A 46 3.45 -0.66 -21.96
CA LEU A 46 2.10 -0.41 -21.50
C LEU A 46 1.95 -0.75 -20.01
N GLY A 47 2.53 -1.87 -19.56
CA GLY A 47 2.58 -2.24 -18.15
C GLY A 47 3.31 -1.20 -17.30
N LEU A 48 4.46 -0.71 -17.78
CA LEU A 48 5.20 0.37 -17.12
C LEU A 48 4.37 1.66 -17.03
N PHE A 49 3.72 2.05 -18.13
CA PHE A 49 2.87 3.25 -18.16
C PHE A 49 1.71 3.14 -17.16
N CYS A 50 1.01 2.01 -17.13
CA CYS A 50 -0.06 1.74 -16.17
C CYS A 50 0.46 1.76 -14.72
N ALA A 51 1.63 1.17 -14.45
CA ALA A 51 2.22 1.16 -13.11
C ALA A 51 2.61 2.56 -12.62
N VAL A 52 3.21 3.38 -13.49
CA VAL A 52 3.53 4.78 -13.18
C VAL A 52 2.25 5.54 -12.87
N TRP A 53 1.22 5.42 -13.71
CA TRP A 53 -0.05 6.09 -13.46
C TRP A 53 -0.73 5.63 -12.17
N ALA A 54 -0.77 4.33 -11.92
CA ALA A 54 -1.32 3.76 -10.70
C ALA A 54 -0.60 4.29 -9.45
N SER A 55 0.74 4.39 -9.49
CA SER A 55 1.52 4.92 -8.37
C SER A 55 1.23 6.40 -8.08
N ILE A 56 1.05 7.22 -9.12
CA ILE A 56 0.68 8.64 -8.98
C ILE A 56 -0.72 8.77 -8.38
N LEU A 57 -1.71 8.05 -8.93
CA LEU A 57 -3.09 8.09 -8.42
C LEU A 57 -3.16 7.60 -6.97
N SER A 58 -2.46 6.51 -6.64
CA SER A 58 -2.39 5.98 -5.27
C SER A 58 -1.80 7.01 -4.31
N GLY A 59 -0.68 7.66 -4.69
CA GLY A 59 -0.06 8.71 -3.88
C GLY A 59 -1.00 9.90 -3.63
N LEU A 60 -1.69 10.36 -4.69
CA LEU A 60 -2.68 11.44 -4.59
C LEU A 60 -3.88 11.04 -3.71
N ALA A 61 -4.39 9.82 -3.86
CA ALA A 61 -5.51 9.30 -3.07
C ALA A 61 -5.15 9.25 -1.57
N CYS A 62 -3.94 8.79 -1.21
CA CYS A 62 -3.48 8.79 0.18
C CYS A 62 -3.43 10.20 0.78
N VAL A 63 -2.92 11.17 0.03
CA VAL A 63 -2.80 12.57 0.47
C VAL A 63 -4.19 13.21 0.60
N PHE A 64 -5.09 12.96 -0.35
CA PHE A 64 -6.47 13.42 -0.29
C PHE A 64 -7.22 12.82 0.91
N PHE A 65 -7.06 11.52 1.15
CA PHE A 65 -7.64 10.84 2.30
C PHE A 65 -7.14 11.43 3.63
N GLU A 66 -5.84 11.70 3.75
CA GLU A 66 -5.27 12.38 4.92
C GLU A 66 -5.87 13.78 5.11
N MET A 67 -5.98 14.57 4.04
CA MET A 67 -6.62 15.90 4.12
C MET A 67 -8.08 15.82 4.54
N LEU A 68 -8.83 14.88 3.96
CA LEU A 68 -10.25 14.70 4.24
C LEU A 68 -10.48 14.36 5.71
N LEU A 69 -9.62 13.54 6.31
CA LEU A 69 -9.73 13.16 7.72
C LEU A 69 -9.24 14.24 8.69
N LYS A 70 -8.23 15.04 8.32
CA LYS A 70 -7.58 16.02 9.22
C LYS A 70 -8.15 17.44 9.14
N ASN A 71 -8.70 17.87 8.00
CA ASN A 71 -9.16 19.25 7.79
C ASN A 71 -10.68 19.44 7.97
N THR A 72 -11.39 18.48 8.56
CA THR A 72 -12.84 18.53 8.74
C THR A 72 -13.25 18.14 10.15
N ASN A 73 -14.27 18.82 10.70
CA ASN A 73 -14.84 18.49 12.02
C ASN A 73 -15.83 17.31 11.99
N LYS A 74 -16.07 16.70 10.82
CA LYS A 74 -16.92 15.51 10.73
C LYS A 74 -16.25 14.30 11.42
N SER A 75 -17.07 13.40 11.96
CA SER A 75 -16.57 12.14 12.54
C SER A 75 -15.94 11.24 11.47
N ILE A 76 -15.00 10.41 11.88
CA ILE A 76 -14.29 9.47 10.98
C ILE A 76 -15.28 8.51 10.32
N TRP A 77 -16.22 8.01 11.11
CA TRP A 77 -17.22 7.05 10.69
C TRP A 77 -18.09 7.60 9.57
N HIS A 78 -18.53 8.86 9.68
CA HIS A 78 -19.34 9.49 8.63
C HIS A 78 -18.53 9.66 7.34
N ARG A 79 -17.26 10.08 7.42
CA ARG A 79 -16.38 10.16 6.24
C ARG A 79 -16.13 8.80 5.62
N ASN A 80 -15.93 7.78 6.44
CA ASN A 80 -15.69 6.42 5.96
C ASN A 80 -16.93 5.84 5.27
N ILE A 81 -18.14 6.14 5.76
CA ILE A 81 -19.40 5.78 5.10
C ILE A 81 -19.56 6.53 3.77
N GLU A 82 -19.32 7.85 3.73
CA GLU A 82 -19.35 8.64 2.49
C GLU A 82 -18.39 8.05 1.43
N LEU A 83 -17.16 7.69 1.83
CA LEU A 83 -16.16 7.08 0.95
C LEU A 83 -16.54 5.66 0.51
N ALA A 84 -17.07 4.84 1.43
CA ALA A 84 -17.53 3.49 1.10
C ALA A 84 -18.70 3.52 0.12
N PHE A 85 -19.64 4.45 0.30
CA PHE A 85 -20.76 4.64 -0.61
C PHE A 85 -20.28 5.05 -2.03
N ALA A 86 -19.35 6.00 -2.12
CA ALA A 86 -18.74 6.36 -3.39
C ALA A 86 -18.00 5.17 -4.04
N SER A 87 -17.29 4.36 -3.24
CA SER A 87 -16.61 3.16 -3.71
C SER A 87 -17.58 2.12 -4.27
N ILE A 88 -18.78 1.96 -3.69
CA ILE A 88 -19.79 1.01 -4.18
C ILE A 88 -20.36 1.48 -5.52
N ILE A 89 -20.70 2.78 -5.62
CA ILE A 89 -21.26 3.38 -6.84
C ILE A 89 -20.29 3.26 -8.02
N ILE A 90 -18.99 3.38 -7.77
CA ILE A 90 -17.97 3.29 -8.83
C ILE A 90 -17.55 1.83 -9.06
N GLY A 91 -17.39 1.06 -7.97
CA GLY A 91 -16.82 -0.30 -8.02
C GLY A 91 -17.73 -1.32 -8.70
N ILE A 92 -19.04 -1.31 -8.41
CA ILE A 92 -19.97 -2.27 -9.01
C ILE A 92 -20.04 -2.10 -10.54
N PRO A 93 -20.24 -0.90 -11.11
CA PRO A 93 -20.23 -0.73 -12.56
C PRO A 93 -18.90 -1.12 -13.22
N VAL A 94 -17.77 -0.77 -12.61
CA VAL A 94 -16.44 -1.15 -13.15
C VAL A 94 -16.29 -2.67 -13.21
N GLN A 95 -16.71 -3.38 -12.17
CA GLN A 95 -16.66 -4.83 -12.13
C GLN A 95 -17.61 -5.46 -13.16
N LEU A 96 -18.84 -4.94 -13.28
CA LEU A 96 -19.79 -5.40 -14.29
C LEU A 96 -19.29 -5.17 -15.71
N LEU A 97 -18.57 -4.08 -15.99
CA LEU A 97 -18.01 -3.80 -17.32
C LEU A 97 -16.77 -4.65 -17.63
N THR A 98 -15.99 -5.02 -16.61
CA THR A 98 -14.74 -5.77 -16.80
C THR A 98 -15.00 -7.27 -16.91
N ASP A 99 -15.86 -7.81 -16.03
CA ASP A 99 -16.05 -9.26 -15.84
C ASP A 99 -17.48 -9.72 -16.21
N TRP A 100 -18.16 -9.00 -17.10
CA TRP A 100 -19.58 -9.23 -17.44
C TRP A 100 -19.89 -10.69 -17.80
N THR A 101 -19.05 -11.30 -18.62
CA THR A 101 -19.24 -12.66 -19.12
C THR A 101 -19.17 -13.69 -18.00
N ASP A 102 -18.23 -13.53 -17.07
CA ASP A 102 -18.03 -14.47 -15.97
C ASP A 102 -19.15 -14.35 -14.93
N ILE A 103 -19.58 -13.12 -14.64
CA ILE A 103 -20.68 -12.84 -13.70
C ILE A 103 -22.01 -13.39 -14.23
N THR A 104 -22.29 -13.24 -15.53
CA THR A 104 -23.56 -13.69 -16.12
C THR A 104 -23.64 -15.21 -16.29
N GLN A 105 -22.51 -15.88 -16.54
CA GLN A 105 -22.48 -17.33 -16.72
C GLN A 105 -22.40 -18.10 -15.39
N ASN A 106 -21.57 -17.64 -14.46
CA ASN A 106 -21.26 -18.40 -13.24
C ASN A 106 -21.91 -17.80 -11.98
N GLY A 107 -22.41 -16.58 -12.06
CA GLY A 107 -22.94 -15.82 -10.94
C GLY A 107 -21.87 -14.96 -10.24
N TYR A 108 -22.31 -13.90 -9.57
CA TYR A 108 -21.42 -12.89 -8.98
C TYR A 108 -20.48 -13.43 -7.88
N PHE A 109 -20.93 -14.42 -7.10
CA PHE A 109 -20.17 -15.01 -6.00
C PHE A 109 -19.56 -16.37 -6.36
N HIS A 110 -19.37 -16.64 -7.65
CA HIS A 110 -18.75 -17.89 -8.07
C HIS A 110 -17.31 -18.00 -7.55
N GLY A 111 -16.97 -19.14 -6.92
CA GLY A 111 -15.64 -19.38 -6.34
C GLY A 111 -15.39 -18.72 -4.97
N PHE A 112 -16.41 -18.12 -4.33
CA PHE A 112 -16.29 -17.60 -2.98
C PHE A 112 -16.30 -18.73 -1.95
N ASP A 113 -15.12 -19.15 -1.52
CA ASP A 113 -14.95 -20.07 -0.38
C ASP A 113 -14.80 -19.29 0.95
N TRP A 114 -14.83 -20.00 2.08
CA TRP A 114 -14.67 -19.44 3.43
C TRP A 114 -13.39 -18.58 3.57
N PHE A 115 -12.30 -18.98 2.92
CA PHE A 115 -11.06 -18.20 2.90
C PHE A 115 -11.22 -16.83 2.22
N VAL A 116 -12.02 -16.73 1.15
CA VAL A 116 -12.29 -15.45 0.47
C VAL A 116 -13.02 -14.52 1.42
N TRP A 117 -14.02 -15.01 2.15
CA TRP A 117 -14.72 -14.23 3.16
C TRP A 117 -13.79 -13.73 4.27
N ILE A 118 -12.88 -14.56 4.77
CA ILE A 118 -11.85 -14.13 5.74
C ILE A 118 -11.02 -12.98 5.16
N VAL A 119 -10.56 -13.08 3.92
CA VAL A 119 -9.76 -12.03 3.27
C VAL A 119 -10.57 -10.74 3.11
N VAL A 120 -11.85 -10.83 2.72
CA VAL A 120 -12.75 -9.68 2.61
C VAL A 120 -12.90 -8.96 3.96
N PHE A 121 -13.17 -9.70 5.04
CA PHE A 121 -13.27 -9.12 6.38
C PHE A 121 -11.95 -8.51 6.85
N LEU A 122 -10.83 -9.18 6.59
CA LEU A 122 -9.50 -8.68 6.94
C LEU A 122 -9.18 -7.38 6.19
N HIS A 123 -9.50 -7.30 4.91
CA HIS A 123 -9.26 -6.11 4.10
C HIS A 123 -10.14 -4.93 4.55
N ALA A 124 -11.43 -5.19 4.83
CA ALA A 124 -12.36 -4.18 5.34
C ALA A 124 -11.91 -3.64 6.71
N PHE A 125 -11.54 -4.54 7.63
CA PHE A 125 -11.02 -4.16 8.94
C PHE A 125 -9.68 -3.42 8.85
N GLY A 126 -8.77 -3.87 7.97
CA GLY A 126 -7.50 -3.21 7.69
C GLY A 126 -7.69 -1.78 7.20
N GLY A 127 -8.64 -1.55 6.29
CA GLY A 127 -8.99 -0.20 5.82
C GLY A 127 -9.48 0.73 6.93
N LEU A 128 -10.33 0.21 7.83
CA LEU A 128 -10.79 0.96 9.01
C LEU A 128 -9.63 1.30 9.97
N LEU A 129 -8.73 0.36 10.22
CA LEU A 129 -7.54 0.60 11.05
C LEU A 129 -6.62 1.66 10.43
N VAL A 130 -6.41 1.63 9.11
CA VAL A 130 -5.62 2.66 8.40
C VAL A 130 -6.24 4.04 8.59
N ALA A 131 -7.58 4.17 8.51
CA ALA A 131 -8.28 5.43 8.76
C ALA A 131 -8.03 5.96 10.19
N LEU A 132 -8.11 5.08 11.18
CA LEU A 132 -7.84 5.41 12.59
C LEU A 132 -6.39 5.82 12.80
N VAL A 133 -5.43 5.07 12.27
CA VAL A 133 -3.99 5.38 12.36
C VAL A 133 -3.69 6.72 11.70
N VAL A 134 -4.27 7.04 10.55
CA VAL A 134 -4.04 8.32 9.88
C VAL A 134 -4.54 9.50 10.71
N LYS A 135 -5.67 9.35 11.44
CA LYS A 135 -6.21 10.42 12.27
C LYS A 135 -5.52 10.53 13.64
N TYR A 136 -5.24 9.41 14.30
CA TYR A 136 -4.82 9.41 15.69
C TYR A 136 -3.33 9.13 15.92
N ALA A 137 -2.62 8.52 14.96
CA ALA A 137 -1.21 8.21 15.13
C ALA A 137 -0.31 9.37 14.70
N ASN A 138 0.76 9.58 15.48
CA ASN A 138 1.87 10.42 15.09
C ASN A 138 2.79 9.65 14.13
N ASN A 139 3.59 10.39 13.34
CA ASN A 139 4.48 9.80 12.33
C ASN A 139 5.42 8.73 12.92
N ILE A 140 5.90 8.92 14.16
CA ILE A 140 6.79 7.98 14.86
C ILE A 140 6.09 6.66 15.18
N LEU A 141 4.86 6.72 15.69
CA LEU A 141 4.10 5.51 16.01
C LEU A 141 3.77 4.71 14.74
N LYS A 142 3.47 5.41 13.64
CA LYS A 142 3.25 4.78 12.33
C LYS A 142 4.51 4.07 11.81
N ALA A 143 5.68 4.72 11.93
CA ALA A 143 6.95 4.13 11.50
C ALA A 143 7.30 2.89 12.34
N PHE A 144 7.12 2.95 13.66
CA PHE A 144 7.35 1.81 14.55
C PHE A 144 6.43 0.63 14.23
N ALA A 145 5.12 0.88 14.07
CA ALA A 145 4.15 -0.15 13.70
C ALA A 145 4.49 -0.81 12.36
N CYS A 146 4.96 -0.04 11.38
CA CYS A 146 5.41 -0.56 10.09
C CYS A 146 6.63 -1.48 10.24
N CYS A 147 7.63 -1.09 11.04
CA CYS A 147 8.82 -1.93 11.27
C CYS A 147 8.46 -3.25 11.97
N VAL A 148 7.60 -3.21 12.98
CA VAL A 148 7.12 -4.42 13.67
C VAL A 148 6.34 -5.32 12.70
N SER A 149 5.49 -4.74 11.85
CA SER A 149 4.74 -5.48 10.83
C SER A 149 5.66 -6.20 9.84
N ILE A 150 6.72 -5.54 9.37
CA ILE A 150 7.72 -6.13 8.46
C ILE A 150 8.42 -7.32 9.14
N ILE A 151 8.90 -7.15 10.38
CA ILE A 151 9.59 -8.20 11.14
C ILE A 151 8.66 -9.39 11.38
N LEU A 152 7.41 -9.13 11.79
CA LEU A 152 6.43 -10.18 12.06
C LEU A 152 6.05 -10.93 10.78
N SER A 153 5.87 -10.20 9.66
CA SER A 153 5.58 -10.81 8.35
C SER A 153 6.72 -11.69 7.87
N CYS A 154 7.97 -11.25 8.09
CA CYS A 154 9.17 -12.04 7.80
C CYS A 154 9.23 -13.30 8.66
N ALA A 155 8.98 -13.18 9.97
CA ALA A 155 8.99 -14.31 10.90
C ALA A 155 7.91 -15.34 10.53
N PHE A 156 6.70 -14.87 10.25
CA PHE A 156 5.59 -15.70 9.78
C PHE A 156 5.95 -16.42 8.49
N SER A 157 6.56 -15.71 7.54
CA SER A 157 7.00 -16.26 6.26
C SER A 157 8.04 -17.38 6.41
N VAL A 158 9.01 -17.25 7.32
CA VAL A 158 10.02 -18.29 7.54
C VAL A 158 9.40 -19.52 8.22
N VAL A 159 8.56 -19.32 9.23
CA VAL A 159 8.01 -20.43 10.04
C VAL A 159 6.90 -21.19 9.31
N PHE A 160 5.97 -20.49 8.65
CA PHE A 160 4.81 -21.12 8.01
C PHE A 160 5.05 -21.48 6.54
N LEU A 161 5.76 -20.64 5.78
CA LEU A 161 6.01 -20.87 4.35
C LEU A 161 7.37 -21.53 4.09
N GLY A 162 8.20 -21.73 5.13
CA GLY A 162 9.53 -22.35 4.98
C GLY A 162 10.46 -21.58 4.05
N MET A 163 10.23 -20.28 3.84
CA MET A 163 10.99 -19.50 2.88
C MET A 163 12.43 -19.27 3.36
N HIS A 164 13.39 -19.58 2.50
CA HIS A 164 14.79 -19.23 2.72
C HIS A 164 15.04 -17.76 2.40
N LEU A 165 15.37 -16.98 3.43
CA LEU A 165 15.71 -15.56 3.31
C LEU A 165 17.00 -15.39 2.51
N SER A 166 16.90 -14.77 1.33
CA SER A 166 18.09 -14.35 0.57
C SER A 166 18.85 -13.24 1.29
N ASN A 167 20.17 -13.21 1.17
CA ASN A 167 20.99 -12.13 1.73
C ASN A 167 20.57 -10.74 1.21
N SER A 168 20.13 -10.65 -0.05
CA SER A 168 19.60 -9.41 -0.64
C SER A 168 18.29 -8.97 0.01
N PHE A 169 17.42 -9.93 0.36
CA PHE A 169 16.17 -9.66 1.05
C PHE A 169 16.41 -9.11 2.47
N ILE A 170 17.35 -9.72 3.21
CA ILE A 170 17.72 -9.27 4.55
C ILE A 170 18.30 -7.86 4.50
N PHE A 171 19.25 -7.62 3.59
CA PHE A 171 19.87 -6.31 3.41
C PHE A 171 18.84 -5.24 3.02
N GLY A 172 17.96 -5.55 2.07
CA GLY A 172 16.91 -4.64 1.64
C GLY A 172 15.93 -4.31 2.77
N THR A 173 15.52 -5.33 3.54
CA THR A 173 14.61 -5.19 4.68
C THR A 173 15.21 -4.31 5.79
N LEU A 174 16.48 -4.52 6.14
CA LEU A 174 17.19 -3.67 7.09
C LEU A 174 17.27 -2.21 6.59
N THR A 175 17.55 -2.03 5.30
CA THR A 175 17.61 -0.70 4.67
C THR A 175 16.26 0.03 4.76
N VAL A 176 15.16 -0.69 4.52
CA VAL A 176 13.78 -0.15 4.65
C VAL A 176 13.48 0.27 6.09
N ILE A 177 13.82 -0.57 7.07
CA ILE A 177 13.62 -0.28 8.50
C ILE A 177 14.42 0.97 8.92
N ILE A 178 15.71 1.02 8.57
CA ILE A 178 16.57 2.17 8.88
C ILE A 178 16.02 3.45 8.25
N SER A 179 15.64 3.39 6.97
CA SER A 179 15.06 4.53 6.27
C SER A 179 13.77 5.03 6.93
N SER A 180 12.86 4.12 7.30
CA SER A 180 11.60 4.45 7.98
C SER A 180 11.83 5.20 9.30
N ILE A 181 12.81 4.74 10.10
CA ILE A 181 13.20 5.39 11.35
C ILE A 181 13.79 6.78 11.07
N VAL A 182 14.74 6.91 10.13
CA VAL A 182 15.36 8.20 9.79
C VAL A 182 14.30 9.19 9.30
N TYR A 183 13.38 8.78 8.43
CA TYR A 183 12.30 9.65 7.96
C TYR A 183 11.42 10.18 9.09
N SER A 184 11.15 9.33 10.09
CA SER A 184 10.27 9.68 11.20
C SER A 184 10.96 10.45 12.34
N SER A 185 12.27 10.27 12.54
CA SER A 185 13.04 10.91 13.63
C SER A 185 13.45 12.35 13.31
N TYR A 186 13.45 12.75 12.04
CA TYR A 186 13.78 14.10 11.61
C TYR A 186 12.55 14.85 11.08
N PRO A 187 11.57 15.21 11.93
CA PRO A 187 10.43 16.00 11.49
C PRO A 187 10.92 17.34 10.93
N PRO A 188 10.27 17.85 9.87
CA PRO A 188 10.66 19.10 9.27
C PRO A 188 10.49 20.25 10.28
N LYS A 189 11.53 21.09 10.41
CA LYS A 189 11.44 22.30 11.22
C LYS A 189 10.35 23.21 10.62
N ILE A 190 9.24 23.33 11.31
CA ILE A 190 8.20 24.31 10.95
C ILE A 190 8.77 25.66 11.34
N ASN A 191 9.35 26.39 10.39
CA ASN A 191 9.62 27.81 10.60
C ASN A 191 8.27 28.50 10.69
N ALA A 192 7.82 28.79 11.90
CA ALA A 192 6.71 29.72 12.12
C ALA A 192 7.12 31.05 11.47
N ARG A 193 6.38 31.46 10.44
CA ARG A 193 6.30 32.84 9.98
C ARG A 193 4.90 33.33 10.30
#